data_AF-A0A7L3UUJ7-F1
#
_entry.id   AF-A0A7L3UUJ7-F1
#
_cell.length_a   1.000
_cell.length_b   1.000
_cell.length_c   1.000
_cell.angle_alpha   90.00
_cell.angle_beta   90.00
_cell.angle_gamma   90.00
#
_symmetry.space_group_name_H-M   'P 1'
#
loop_
_entity.id
_entity.type
_entity.pdbx_description
1 polymer ?
#
loop_
_entity_poly.entity_id
_entity_poly.type
_entity_poly.pdbx_seq_one_letter_code
_entity_poly.pdbx_strand_id
1 'polypeptide(L)'
;GSQVLLGCSAEGRPPPLLTWFRGPQVLREEPGAEALPLHLAQVSPQDSGTYTCVAENRHGRHNRSLELHVAYAPRPPVLNGTLWVLAGEQ
;
A
#
# COMPACT_ATOMS: atom_id res chain seq x y z
N GLY A 1 12.13 0.57 -2.92
CA GLY A 1 10.84 -0.04 -2.58
C GLY A 1 10.09 -0.46 -3.82
N SER A 2 9.03 -1.26 -3.69
CA SER A 2 8.09 -1.57 -4.77
C SER A 2 7.04 -0.47 -4.93
N GLN A 3 6.19 -0.58 -5.95
CA GLN A 3 5.00 0.27 -6.08
C GLN A 3 3.78 -0.48 -5.55
N VAL A 4 2.90 0.23 -4.85
CA VAL A 4 1.60 -0.27 -4.37
C VAL A 4 0.49 0.64 -4.87
N LEU A 5 -0.64 0.05 -5.25
CA LEU A 5 -1.86 0.77 -5.63
C LEU A 5 -2.96 0.40 -4.64
N LEU A 6 -3.51 1.39 -3.95
CA LEU A 6 -4.67 1.23 -3.07
C LEU A 6 -5.92 1.70 -3.82
N GLY A 7 -6.87 0.79 -4.01
CA GLY A 7 -8.13 1.08 -4.69
C GLY A 7 -9.16 1.69 -3.74
N CYS A 8 -9.87 2.71 -4.22
CA CYS A 8 -11.10 3.19 -3.61
C CYS A 8 -12.11 3.52 -4.71
N SER A 9 -13.32 3.01 -4.57
CA SER A 9 -14.46 3.35 -5.42
C SER A 9 -15.69 3.51 -4.55
N ALA A 10 -16.53 4.46 -4.90
CA ALA A 10 -17.82 4.64 -4.26
C ALA A 10 -18.82 5.23 -5.25
N GLU A 11 -20.06 4.78 -5.12
CA GLU A 11 -21.17 5.26 -5.91
C GLU A 11 -22.09 6.10 -5.02
N GLY A 12 -22.71 7.13 -5.60
CA GLY A 12 -23.63 7.98 -4.86
C GLY A 12 -24.34 8.96 -5.78
N ARG A 13 -25.55 9.38 -5.37
CA ARG A 13 -26.29 10.45 -6.03
C ARG A 13 -26.69 11.52 -5.01
N PRO A 14 -26.17 12.75 -5.10
CA PRO A 14 -25.10 13.21 -6.01
C PRO A 14 -23.80 12.41 -5.87
N PRO A 15 -22.93 12.41 -6.91
CA PRO A 15 -21.60 11.83 -6.83
C PRO A 15 -20.85 12.32 -5.58
N PRO A 16 -20.20 11.42 -4.82
CA PRO A 16 -19.54 11.80 -3.58
C PRO A 16 -18.19 12.48 -3.82
N LEU A 17 -17.72 13.21 -2.82
CA LEU A 17 -16.33 13.57 -2.64
C LEU A 17 -15.57 12.34 -2.12
N LEU A 18 -14.50 11.95 -2.81
CA LEU A 18 -13.59 10.89 -2.35
C LEU A 18 -12.33 11.49 -1.75
N THR A 19 -11.95 11.05 -0.55
CA THR A 19 -10.75 11.53 0.14
C THR A 19 -9.98 10.38 0.78
N TRP A 20 -8.67 10.31 0.53
CA TRP A 20 -7.74 9.40 1.19
C TRP A 20 -7.08 10.05 2.39
N PHE A 21 -7.01 9.28 3.47
CA PHE A 21 -6.37 9.65 4.72
C PHE A 21 -5.33 8.63 5.13
N ARG A 22 -4.28 9.12 5.80
CA ARG A 22 -3.38 8.31 6.64
C ARG A 22 -3.33 8.95 8.02
N GLY A 23 -4.06 8.35 8.97
CA GLY A 23 -4.35 9.01 10.24
C GLY A 23 -5.10 10.35 10.01
N PRO A 24 -4.64 11.48 10.56
CA PRO A 24 -5.28 12.79 10.38
C PRO A 24 -4.93 13.48 9.04
N GLN A 25 -3.93 12.96 8.30
CA GLN A 25 -3.42 13.62 7.10
C GLN A 25 -4.23 13.24 5.86
N VAL A 26 -4.66 14.25 5.09
CA VAL A 26 -5.23 14.06 3.74
C VAL A 26 -4.08 13.80 2.76
N LEU A 27 -4.18 12.69 2.02
CA LEU A 27 -3.21 12.31 0.99
C LEU A 27 -3.67 12.69 -0.41
N ARG A 28 -4.97 12.57 -0.68
CA ARG A 28 -5.58 12.82 -1.99
C ARG A 28 -7.08 13.08 -1.82
N GLU A 29 -7.63 13.94 -2.65
CA GLU A 29 -9.05 14.29 -2.65
C GLU A 29 -9.53 14.53 -4.08
N GLU A 30 -10.75 14.11 -4.40
CA GLU A 30 -11.37 14.32 -5.71
C GLU A 30 -12.90 14.39 -5.59
N PRO A 31 -13.53 15.52 -5.99
CA PRO A 31 -14.98 15.68 -5.96
C PRO A 31 -15.66 15.07 -7.20
N GLY A 32 -16.61 14.17 -6.97
CA GLY A 32 -17.47 13.64 -8.03
C GLY A 32 -16.88 12.47 -8.80
N ALA A 33 -15.71 11.97 -8.43
CA ALA A 33 -15.19 10.69 -8.90
C ALA A 33 -16.00 9.50 -8.36
N GLU A 34 -16.15 8.50 -9.23
CA GLU A 34 -16.60 7.16 -8.84
C GLU A 34 -15.44 6.31 -8.27
N ALA A 35 -14.19 6.68 -8.58
CA ALA A 35 -13.00 6.01 -8.07
C ALA A 35 -11.82 6.96 -7.87
N LEU A 36 -11.06 6.73 -6.80
CA LEU A 36 -9.86 7.48 -6.46
C LEU A 36 -8.72 6.52 -6.08
N PRO A 37 -7.91 6.03 -7.04
CA PRO A 37 -6.77 5.19 -6.71
C PRO A 37 -5.64 6.01 -6.04
N LEU A 38 -4.98 5.43 -5.04
CA LEU A 38 -3.80 6.00 -4.39
C LEU A 38 -2.56 5.19 -4.76
N HIS A 39 -1.61 5.85 -5.44
CA HIS A 39 -0.34 5.25 -5.86
C HIS A 39 0.77 5.61 -4.86
N LEU A 40 1.39 4.59 -4.28
CA LEU A 40 2.56 4.73 -3.41
C LEU A 40 3.78 4.16 -4.15
N ALA A 41 4.74 5.01 -4.47
CA ALA A 41 5.96 4.62 -5.15
C ALA A 41 7.10 4.40 -4.15
N GLN A 42 7.99 3.46 -4.47
CA GLN A 42 9.19 3.19 -3.67
C GLN A 42 8.90 2.90 -2.18
N VAL A 43 7.83 2.14 -1.89
CA VAL A 43 7.38 1.91 -0.52
C VAL A 43 8.46 1.32 0.38
N SER A 44 8.43 1.76 1.63
CA SER A 44 9.34 1.40 2.71
C SER A 44 8.54 0.94 3.94
N PRO A 45 9.16 0.28 4.92
CA PRO A 45 8.45 -0.12 6.14
C PRO A 45 7.80 1.04 6.90
N GLN A 46 8.32 2.26 6.75
CA GLN A 46 7.72 3.49 7.28
C GLN A 46 6.39 3.86 6.63
N ASP A 47 6.06 3.32 5.46
CA ASP A 47 4.78 3.52 4.78
C ASP A 47 3.69 2.58 5.29
N SER A 48 4.05 1.61 6.12
CA SER A 48 3.09 0.72 6.76
C SER A 48 2.09 1.49 7.63
N GLY A 49 0.89 0.94 7.76
CA GLY A 49 -0.18 1.48 8.61
C GLY A 49 -1.52 1.55 7.90
N THR A 50 -2.46 2.24 8.54
CA THR A 50 -3.85 2.30 8.09
C THR A 50 -4.09 3.47 7.14
N TYR A 51 -4.63 3.16 5.97
CA TYR A 51 -5.10 4.10 4.96
C TYR A 51 -6.62 4.05 4.89
N THR A 52 -7.28 5.19 4.98
CA THR A 52 -8.74 5.28 4.99
C THR A 52 -9.22 6.07 3.80
N CYS A 53 -10.09 5.47 2.98
CA CYS A 53 -10.84 6.22 1.98
C CYS A 53 -12.20 6.62 2.55
N VAL A 54 -12.61 7.86 2.34
CA VAL A 54 -13.89 8.41 2.74
C VAL A 54 -14.63 8.87 1.50
N ALA A 55 -15.92 8.52 1.42
CA ALA A 55 -16.86 9.00 0.43
C ALA A 55 -17.94 9.82 1.12
N GLU A 56 -18.13 11.08 0.72
CA GLU A 56 -19.07 12.00 1.36
C GLU A 56 -19.94 12.72 0.33
N ASN A 57 -21.26 12.73 0.53
CA ASN A 57 -22.18 13.56 -0.21
C ASN A 57 -23.22 14.17 0.74
N ARG A 58 -24.13 14.98 0.20
CA ARG A 58 -25.17 15.66 0.99
C ARG A 58 -26.12 14.72 1.77
N HIS A 59 -26.11 13.42 1.47
CA HIS A 59 -26.98 12.43 2.11
C HIS A 59 -26.23 11.58 3.14
N GLY A 60 -24.90 11.65 3.21
CA GLY A 60 -24.15 10.89 4.19
C GLY A 60 -22.68 10.73 3.86
N ARG A 61 -22.01 10.03 4.76
CA ARG A 61 -20.57 9.76 4.71
C ARG A 61 -20.31 8.29 5.02
N HIS A 62 -19.53 7.65 4.15
CA HIS A 62 -19.07 6.27 4.33
C HIS A 62 -17.55 6.22 4.24
N ASN A 63 -16.92 5.25 4.89
CA ASN A 63 -15.48 5.08 4.84
C ASN A 63 -15.07 3.61 4.81
N ARG A 64 -13.87 3.36 4.29
CA ARG A 64 -13.24 2.04 4.22
C ARG A 64 -11.75 2.18 4.57
N SER A 65 -11.30 1.39 5.54
CA SER A 65 -9.91 1.35 5.97
C SER A 65 -9.20 0.11 5.42
N LEU A 66 -7.93 0.27 5.07
CA LEU A 66 -7.02 -0.77 4.61
C LEU A 66 -5.73 -0.71 5.42
N GLU A 67 -5.18 -1.85 5.80
CA GLU A 67 -3.90 -1.93 6.49
C GLU A 67 -2.81 -2.33 5.49
N LEU A 68 -1.81 -1.46 5.31
CA LEU A 68 -0.65 -1.71 4.47
C LEU A 68 0.50 -2.24 5.33
N HIS A 69 1.01 -3.42 4.98
CA HIS A 69 2.21 -3.99 5.59
C HIS A 69 3.35 -4.04 4.56
N VAL A 70 4.42 -3.30 4.82
CA VAL A 70 5.62 -3.30 3.98
C VAL A 70 6.79 -3.92 4.76
N ALA A 71 7.31 -5.04 4.26
CA ALA A 71 8.45 -5.74 4.85
C ALA A 71 9.73 -5.52 4.02
N TYR A 72 10.89 -5.66 4.67
CA TYR A 72 12.17 -5.71 3.96
C TYR A 72 12.29 -7.03 3.19
N ALA A 73 12.90 -6.98 1.99
CA ALA A 73 13.32 -8.21 1.32
C ALA A 73 14.38 -8.93 2.19
N PRO A 74 14.22 -10.23 2.46
CA PRO A 74 15.22 -10.98 3.22
C PRO A 74 16.54 -11.00 2.45
N ARG A 75 17.65 -10.74 3.14
CA ARG A 75 18.99 -11.00 2.57
C ARG A 75 19.30 -12.48 2.78
N PRO A 76 19.48 -13.29 1.72
CA PRO A 76 19.88 -14.67 1.89
C PRO A 76 21.27 -14.75 2.54
N PRO A 77 21.51 -15.71 3.45
CA PRO A 77 22.82 -15.91 4.04
C PRO A 77 23.83 -16.30 2.95
N VAL A 78 25.02 -15.69 2.98
CA VAL A 78 26.14 -16.07 2.12
C VAL A 78 26.96 -17.14 2.84
N LEU A 79 27.17 -18.29 2.21
CA LEU A 79 28.11 -19.28 2.70
C LEU A 79 29.53 -18.78 2.42
N ASN A 80 30.21 -18.30 3.46
CA ASN A 80 31.63 -18.01 3.40
C ASN A 80 32.42 -19.28 3.72
N GLY A 81 32.77 -20.05 2.69
CA GLY A 81 33.61 -21.23 2.84
C GLY A 81 33.96 -21.86 1.50
N THR A 82 35.22 -22.28 1.35
CA THR A 82 35.67 -23.07 0.20
C THR A 82 35.14 -24.50 0.34
N LEU A 83 34.40 -24.98 -0.65
CA LEU A 83 33.99 -26.38 -0.72
C LEU A 83 35.21 -27.22 -1.11
N TRP A 84 35.77 -27.98 -0.17
CA TRP A 84 36.82 -28.96 -0.48
C TRP A 84 36.16 -30.23 -1.02
N VAL A 85 36.40 -30.53 -2.30
CA VAL A 85 36.13 -31.86 -2.84
C VAL A 85 37.38 -32.69 -2.58
N LEU A 86 37.28 -33.70 -1.72
CA LEU A 86 38.32 -34.72 -1.64
C LEU A 86 38.26 -35.50 -2.96
N ALA A 87 39.25 -35.30 -3.83
CA ALA A 87 39.43 -36.19 -4.96
C ALA A 87 39.73 -37.58 -4.37
N GLY A 88 38.83 -38.54 -4.61
CA GLY A 88 39.03 -39.92 -4.17
C GLY A 88 40.31 -40.47 -4.78
N GLU A 89 41.15 -41.09 -3.95
CA GLU A 89 42.26 -41.89 -4.45
C GLU A 89 41.74 -43.25 -4.94
N GLN A 90 41.91 -43.43 -6.26
CA GLN A 90 41.99 -44.65 -7.08
C GLN A 90 40.77 -45.58 -7.15
#